data_AF-A0A935RV34-F1
#
_entry.id   AF-A0A935RV34-F1
#
_cell.length_a   1.000
_cell.length_b   1.000
_cell.length_c   1.000
_cell.angle_alpha   90.00
_cell.angle_beta   90.00
_cell.angle_gamma   90.00
#
_symmetry.space_group_name_H-M   'P 1'
#
loop_
_entity.id
_entity.type
_entity.pdbx_description
1 polymer ?
#
loop_
_entity_poly.entity_id
_entity_poly.type
_entity_poly.pdbx_seq_one_letter_code
_entity_poly.pdbx_strand_id
1 'polypeptide(L)'
;MSRLILPIILVLFALNVQSQNFSFDNVNFSTISWDDFFKRLDSSPNLIFFDIRTPGERADTSQFSSYNQGKIKGAKETDYSDFDRYYPEYKKYKSDTIYLYCSHSRRSRRLAKRLSDSLFTHVVSINGGLSFLNTMNKLYRESKSKHFTTSLSYQQLTPYEFKKVLKSKDSQIIDVRPDSIFFGTATIEWQNTLGNIKNAIHIPFDRIHDHYHLLDKSKRIILFDNFNEHAAGVADSLIKKGYNAAVLLFGLDNVTTYLSSKERKFLKTKYKLITPSELLINSKEKNNIIIDIRTVTEFNSNDSIDWKNVGRIKNAINIPLSELTREKIEGYKTKRIILYDIMMHDELYDYAKKMMEFGFKNFELLVGGISQVKWEIHNAAKEELKVLIEENKM
;
A
#
# COMPACT_ATOMS: atom_id res chain seq x y z
N MET A 1 45.72 8.46 -29.52
CA MET A 1 44.32 8.73 -29.92
C MET A 1 43.41 7.97 -28.97
N SER A 2 42.75 8.69 -28.08
CA SER A 2 41.84 8.17 -27.08
C SER A 2 40.39 8.30 -27.55
N ARG A 3 39.51 7.53 -26.89
CA ARG A 3 38.03 7.67 -26.81
C ARG A 3 37.24 6.91 -27.89
N LEU A 4 36.12 6.24 -27.61
CA LEU A 4 35.22 6.29 -26.45
C LEU A 4 34.79 4.88 -26.01
N ILE A 5 34.92 4.61 -24.72
CA ILE A 5 34.07 3.65 -24.00
C ILE A 5 32.76 4.40 -23.71
N LEU A 6 31.65 3.91 -24.23
CA LEU A 6 30.31 4.42 -23.95
C LEU A 6 29.93 3.99 -22.52
N PRO A 7 29.70 4.89 -21.57
CA PRO A 7 29.13 4.49 -20.30
C PRO A 7 27.62 4.29 -20.50
N ILE A 8 27.15 3.08 -20.22
CA ILE A 8 25.73 2.79 -20.01
C ILE A 8 25.32 3.65 -18.80
N ILE A 9 24.63 4.76 -19.06
CA ILE A 9 23.92 5.52 -18.04
C ILE A 9 22.76 4.61 -17.61
N LEU A 10 22.97 3.86 -16.54
CA LEU A 10 21.89 3.35 -15.71
C LEU A 10 21.15 4.59 -15.18
N VAL A 11 20.06 4.96 -15.85
CA VAL A 11 19.04 5.82 -15.25
C VAL A 11 18.40 4.98 -14.16
N LEU A 12 18.99 5.05 -12.97
CA LEU A 12 18.34 4.76 -11.71
C LEU A 12 17.13 5.68 -11.63
N PHE A 13 15.98 5.23 -12.16
CA PHE A 13 14.69 5.70 -11.66
C PHE A 13 14.61 5.26 -10.21
N ALA A 14 15.20 6.07 -9.33
CA ALA A 14 14.81 6.12 -7.94
C ALA A 14 13.33 6.54 -7.95
N LEU A 15 12.45 5.54 -8.05
CA LEU A 15 11.09 5.63 -7.56
C LEU A 15 11.23 5.88 -6.06
N ASN A 16 11.46 7.14 -5.73
CA ASN A 16 11.69 7.65 -4.41
C ASN A 16 10.52 7.18 -3.55
N VAL A 17 10.78 6.20 -2.68
CA VAL A 17 9.88 5.70 -1.64
C VAL A 17 9.77 6.83 -0.60
N GLN A 18 9.04 7.88 -0.96
CA GLN A 18 8.75 9.00 -0.06
C GLN A 18 7.35 8.80 0.48
N SER A 19 7.21 9.09 1.76
CA SER A 19 5.92 9.23 2.41
C SER A 19 5.06 10.26 1.67
N GLN A 20 3.74 10.10 1.73
CA GLN A 20 2.82 11.07 1.15
C GLN A 20 2.81 12.34 2.01
N ASN A 21 3.01 13.50 1.38
CA ASN A 21 2.88 14.79 2.08
C ASN A 21 1.42 15.27 2.00
N PHE A 22 0.85 15.55 3.18
CA PHE A 22 -0.52 16.01 3.38
C PHE A 22 -0.62 17.48 3.83
N SER A 23 0.51 18.19 4.00
CA SER A 23 0.54 19.57 4.53
C SER A 23 -0.22 20.59 3.68
N PHE A 24 -0.53 20.25 2.43
CA PHE A 24 -1.23 21.12 1.48
C PHE A 24 -2.70 20.75 1.29
N ASP A 25 -3.15 19.63 1.88
CA ASP A 25 -4.53 19.16 1.78
C ASP A 25 -5.45 20.19 2.45
N ASN A 26 -6.44 20.67 1.69
CA ASN A 26 -7.40 21.71 2.09
C ASN A 26 -6.74 23.06 2.47
N VAL A 27 -5.51 23.29 2.01
CA VAL A 27 -4.78 24.57 2.13
C VAL A 27 -4.56 25.16 0.73
N ASN A 28 -3.83 24.45 -0.14
CA ASN A 28 -3.57 24.89 -1.51
C ASN A 28 -4.59 24.33 -2.51
N PHE A 29 -5.11 23.13 -2.22
CA PHE A 29 -6.12 22.44 -3.02
C PHE A 29 -7.06 21.68 -2.09
N SER A 30 -8.25 21.35 -2.56
CA SER A 30 -9.21 20.59 -1.76
C SER A 30 -9.08 19.08 -1.96
N THR A 31 -9.55 18.30 -1.01
CA THR A 31 -9.62 16.84 -1.11
C THR A 31 -11.06 16.36 -1.08
N ILE A 32 -11.31 15.19 -1.66
CA ILE A 32 -12.65 14.59 -1.68
C ILE A 32 -12.59 13.07 -1.49
N SER A 33 -13.59 12.52 -0.80
CA SER A 33 -13.79 11.07 -0.69
C SER A 33 -14.29 10.48 -2.01
N TRP A 34 -14.14 9.16 -2.18
CA TRP A 34 -14.74 8.47 -3.33
C TRP A 34 -16.28 8.51 -3.32
N ASP A 35 -16.89 8.47 -2.14
CA ASP A 35 -18.35 8.54 -1.99
C ASP A 35 -18.89 9.88 -2.50
N ASP A 36 -18.31 10.98 -2.02
CA ASP A 36 -18.72 12.33 -2.43
C ASP A 36 -18.38 12.60 -3.89
N PHE A 37 -17.25 12.07 -4.39
CA PHE A 37 -16.92 12.16 -5.81
C PHE A 37 -17.97 11.46 -6.68
N PHE A 38 -18.37 10.24 -6.35
CA PHE A 38 -19.39 9.52 -7.12
C PHE A 38 -20.76 10.18 -7.04
N LYS A 39 -21.18 10.68 -5.87
CA LYS A 39 -22.42 11.46 -5.74
C LYS A 39 -22.43 12.67 -6.69
N ARG A 40 -21.31 13.39 -6.77
CA ARG A 40 -21.16 14.50 -7.73
C ARG A 40 -21.19 14.01 -9.16
N LEU A 41 -20.48 12.93 -9.48
CA LEU A 41 -20.47 12.32 -10.83
C LEU A 41 -21.86 11.89 -11.29
N ASP A 42 -22.67 11.34 -10.38
CA ASP A 42 -24.06 10.95 -10.66
C ASP A 42 -24.98 12.15 -10.89
N SER A 43 -24.73 13.25 -10.17
CA SER A 43 -25.55 14.47 -10.24
C SER A 43 -25.12 15.41 -11.37
N SER A 44 -23.93 15.22 -11.94
CA SER A 44 -23.32 16.11 -12.93
C SER A 44 -22.41 15.33 -13.88
N PRO A 45 -22.95 14.73 -14.95
CA PRO A 45 -22.17 13.91 -15.86
C PRO A 45 -21.06 14.67 -16.62
N ASN A 46 -21.12 16.01 -16.65
CA ASN A 46 -20.13 16.88 -17.30
C ASN A 46 -18.97 17.29 -16.37
N LEU A 47 -18.76 16.59 -15.26
CA LEU A 47 -17.63 16.82 -14.37
C LEU A 47 -16.29 16.74 -15.10
N ILE A 48 -15.37 17.64 -14.75
CA ILE A 48 -14.02 17.66 -15.29
C ILE A 48 -13.09 16.91 -14.35
N PHE A 49 -12.71 15.70 -14.73
CA PHE A 49 -11.82 14.86 -13.92
C PHE A 49 -10.79 14.14 -14.76
N PHE A 50 -9.60 13.94 -14.19
CA PHE A 50 -8.44 13.41 -14.88
C PHE A 50 -7.89 12.15 -14.19
N ASP A 51 -7.63 11.14 -15.03
CA ASP A 51 -6.75 10.03 -14.70
C ASP A 51 -5.33 10.37 -15.11
N ILE A 52 -4.52 10.76 -14.14
CA ILE A 52 -3.17 11.30 -14.38
C ILE A 52 -2.06 10.23 -14.35
N ARG A 53 -2.45 8.95 -14.45
CA ARG A 53 -1.52 7.82 -14.47
C ARG A 53 -0.84 7.67 -15.83
N THR A 54 0.09 6.72 -15.94
CA THR A 54 0.68 6.42 -17.24
C THR A 54 -0.32 5.68 -18.15
N PRO A 55 -0.13 5.67 -19.48
CA PRO A 55 -1.00 4.92 -20.39
C PRO A 55 -1.11 3.43 -20.04
N GLY A 56 -0.01 2.79 -19.63
CA GLY A 56 0.01 1.38 -19.25
C GLY A 56 -0.89 1.08 -18.04
N GLU A 57 -0.87 1.94 -17.02
CA GLU A 57 -1.73 1.79 -15.84
C GLU A 57 -3.22 1.96 -16.17
N ARG A 58 -3.56 2.85 -17.11
CA ARG A 58 -4.95 3.08 -17.55
C ARG A 58 -5.50 1.95 -18.42
N ALA A 59 -4.61 1.29 -19.16
CA ALA A 59 -4.95 0.19 -20.05
C ALA A 59 -4.82 -1.19 -19.38
N ASP A 60 -4.49 -1.24 -18.08
CA ASP A 60 -4.14 -2.48 -17.36
C ASP A 60 -3.03 -3.30 -18.04
N THR A 61 -2.04 -2.62 -18.63
CA THR A 61 -0.88 -3.21 -19.33
C THR A 61 0.45 -2.77 -18.74
N SER A 62 0.45 -2.16 -17.54
CA SER A 62 1.68 -1.82 -16.82
C SER A 62 2.49 -3.09 -16.58
N GLN A 63 3.81 -2.98 -16.76
CA GLN A 63 4.78 -4.01 -16.36
C GLN A 63 4.74 -4.30 -14.86
N PHE A 64 4.30 -3.31 -14.05
CA PHE A 64 4.00 -3.49 -12.64
C PHE A 64 2.51 -3.79 -12.51
N SER A 65 2.17 -5.06 -12.34
CA SER A 65 0.80 -5.58 -12.19
C SER A 65 0.03 -4.92 -11.04
N SER A 66 0.71 -4.48 -9.99
CA SER A 66 0.12 -3.70 -8.90
C SER A 66 -0.45 -2.35 -9.35
N TYR A 67 -0.08 -1.82 -10.51
CA TYR A 67 -0.69 -0.61 -11.07
C TYR A 67 -1.82 -0.86 -12.08
N ASN A 68 -2.08 -2.12 -12.43
CA ASN A 68 -3.23 -2.51 -13.25
C ASN A 68 -4.46 -2.61 -12.34
N GLN A 69 -5.26 -1.56 -12.35
CA GLN A 69 -6.29 -1.27 -11.35
C GLN A 69 -7.62 -0.82 -11.99
N GLY A 70 -7.78 -0.98 -13.30
CA GLY A 70 -8.87 -0.40 -14.07
C GLY A 70 -8.81 1.13 -14.11
N LYS A 71 -9.92 1.77 -14.49
CA LYS A 71 -10.09 3.23 -14.53
C LYS A 71 -11.55 3.65 -14.37
N ILE A 72 -11.75 4.94 -14.11
CA ILE A 72 -13.08 5.56 -14.09
C ILE A 72 -13.45 5.99 -15.51
N LYS A 73 -14.61 5.56 -16.00
CA LYS A 73 -15.19 5.92 -17.30
C LYS A 73 -15.38 7.43 -17.38
N GLY A 74 -15.08 8.03 -18.54
CA GLY A 74 -15.24 9.47 -18.78
C GLY A 74 -14.10 10.34 -18.26
N ALA A 75 -13.11 9.78 -17.56
CA ALA A 75 -11.93 10.53 -17.15
C ALA A 75 -11.13 11.01 -18.37
N LYS A 76 -10.67 12.26 -18.32
CA LYS A 76 -9.65 12.78 -19.23
C LYS A 76 -8.31 12.12 -18.89
N GLU A 77 -7.57 11.73 -19.91
CA GLU A 77 -6.34 10.95 -19.74
C GLU A 77 -5.10 11.82 -19.94
N THR A 78 -4.30 11.99 -18.89
CA THR A 78 -3.04 12.76 -18.90
C THR A 78 -1.95 12.02 -18.13
N ASP A 79 -0.68 12.41 -18.25
CA ASP A 79 0.39 11.78 -17.50
C ASP A 79 1.04 12.79 -16.54
N TYR A 80 1.06 12.45 -15.25
CA TYR A 80 1.74 13.25 -14.23
C TYR A 80 3.22 13.50 -14.56
N SER A 81 3.89 12.53 -15.19
CA SER A 81 5.32 12.61 -15.51
C SER A 81 5.64 13.56 -16.66
N ASP A 82 4.65 13.93 -17.48
CA ASP A 82 4.82 14.75 -18.68
C ASP A 82 4.00 16.05 -18.56
N PHE A 83 4.23 16.80 -17.48
CA PHE A 83 3.42 17.98 -17.16
C PHE A 83 3.41 19.02 -18.28
N ASP A 84 4.56 19.32 -18.88
CA ASP A 84 4.65 20.41 -19.85
C ASP A 84 3.83 20.11 -21.11
N ARG A 85 3.78 18.84 -21.54
CA ARG A 85 2.90 18.38 -22.62
C ARG A 85 1.42 18.52 -22.26
N TYR A 86 1.04 18.16 -21.03
CA TYR A 86 -0.37 18.12 -20.62
C TYR A 86 -0.88 19.44 -20.02
N TYR A 87 0.01 20.38 -19.69
CA TYR A 87 -0.36 21.66 -19.12
C TYR A 87 -1.34 22.48 -19.97
N PRO A 88 -1.19 22.54 -21.32
CA PRO A 88 -2.19 23.17 -22.17
C PRO A 88 -3.60 22.56 -22.04
N GLU A 89 -3.72 21.25 -21.77
CA GLU A 89 -5.02 20.60 -21.54
C GLU A 89 -5.62 21.04 -20.21
N TYR A 90 -4.85 21.07 -19.13
CA TYR A 90 -5.33 21.57 -17.84
C TYR A 90 -5.76 23.03 -17.95
N LYS A 91 -5.00 23.87 -18.66
CA LYS A 91 -5.25 25.31 -18.81
C LYS A 91 -6.62 25.63 -19.41
N LYS A 92 -7.19 24.74 -20.22
CA LYS A 92 -8.56 24.88 -20.76
C LYS A 92 -9.63 24.96 -19.67
N TYR A 93 -9.34 24.39 -18.49
CA TYR A 93 -10.25 24.24 -17.36
C TYR A 93 -9.82 25.07 -16.15
N LYS A 94 -8.99 26.11 -16.36
CA LYS A 94 -8.40 26.89 -15.25
C LYS A 94 -9.42 27.54 -14.32
N SER A 95 -10.60 27.87 -14.84
CA SER A 95 -11.72 28.46 -14.09
C SER A 95 -12.75 27.43 -13.62
N ASP A 96 -12.63 26.17 -14.03
CA ASP A 96 -13.52 25.08 -13.64
C ASP A 96 -12.99 24.34 -12.41
N THR A 97 -13.86 23.55 -11.77
CA THR A 97 -13.42 22.59 -10.77
C THR A 97 -12.81 21.36 -11.43
N ILE A 98 -11.54 21.10 -11.16
CA ILE A 98 -10.79 19.95 -11.70
C ILE A 98 -10.59 18.89 -10.62
N TYR A 99 -11.05 17.66 -10.88
CA TYR A 99 -10.79 16.51 -10.01
C TYR A 99 -9.65 15.66 -10.54
N LEU A 100 -8.72 15.28 -9.68
CA LEU A 100 -7.52 14.53 -10.05
C LEU A 100 -7.45 13.23 -9.26
N TYR A 101 -7.20 12.12 -9.95
CA TYR A 101 -6.87 10.86 -9.30
C TYR A 101 -5.70 10.15 -9.97
N CYS A 102 -5.00 9.34 -9.18
CA CYS A 102 -3.99 8.42 -9.66
C CYS A 102 -4.10 7.08 -8.91
N SER A 103 -3.05 6.25 -8.89
CA SER A 103 -3.05 4.97 -8.19
C SER A 103 -3.31 5.12 -6.67
N HIS A 104 -2.45 5.86 -5.97
CA HIS A 104 -2.47 5.97 -4.50
C HIS A 104 -2.63 7.40 -4.00
N SER A 105 -3.20 8.30 -4.80
CA SER A 105 -3.36 9.76 -4.54
C SER A 105 -2.07 10.59 -4.35
N ARG A 106 -0.88 9.99 -4.40
CA ARG A 106 0.40 10.73 -4.26
C ARG A 106 0.64 11.69 -5.43
N ARG A 107 0.52 11.20 -6.66
CA ARG A 107 0.69 12.03 -7.87
C ARG A 107 -0.40 13.09 -7.98
N SER A 108 -1.64 12.78 -7.60
CA SER A 108 -2.76 13.72 -7.71
C SER A 108 -2.62 14.89 -6.75
N ARG A 109 -2.19 14.66 -5.51
CA ARG A 109 -1.85 15.76 -4.57
C ARG A 109 -0.71 16.63 -5.07
N ARG A 110 0.37 16.02 -5.59
CA ARG A 110 1.50 16.78 -6.14
C ARG A 110 1.11 17.63 -7.34
N LEU A 111 0.31 17.07 -8.25
CA LEU A 111 -0.21 17.83 -9.38
C LEU A 111 -1.19 18.91 -8.91
N ALA A 112 -2.05 18.60 -7.95
CA ALA A 112 -3.00 19.57 -7.40
C ALA A 112 -2.26 20.78 -6.85
N LYS A 113 -1.23 20.57 -6.03
CA LYS A 113 -0.34 21.64 -5.57
C LYS A 113 0.28 22.41 -6.74
N ARG A 114 0.88 21.73 -7.73
CA ARG A 114 1.53 22.39 -8.87
C ARG A 114 0.55 23.25 -9.68
N LEU A 115 -0.69 22.79 -9.86
CA LEU A 115 -1.74 23.56 -10.52
C LEU A 115 -2.21 24.73 -9.66
N SER A 116 -2.38 24.56 -8.35
CA SER A 116 -2.70 25.66 -7.44
C SER A 116 -1.62 26.75 -7.45
N ASP A 117 -0.34 26.37 -7.44
CA ASP A 117 0.79 27.29 -7.57
C ASP A 117 0.81 27.99 -8.95
N SER A 118 0.12 27.42 -9.95
CA SER A 118 -0.10 27.98 -11.29
C SER A 118 -1.42 28.77 -11.43
N LEU A 119 -2.00 29.19 -10.30
CA LEU A 119 -3.22 30.00 -10.18
C LEU A 119 -4.51 29.28 -10.61
N PHE A 120 -4.56 27.95 -10.50
CA PHE A 120 -5.83 27.22 -10.56
C PHE A 120 -6.50 27.31 -9.19
N THR A 121 -7.74 27.80 -9.14
CA THR A 121 -8.41 28.08 -7.86
C THR A 121 -9.24 26.91 -7.33
N HIS A 122 -9.62 25.95 -8.18
CA HIS A 122 -10.59 24.89 -7.87
C HIS A 122 -10.06 23.49 -8.19
N VAL A 123 -8.89 23.15 -7.63
CA VAL A 123 -8.30 21.82 -7.81
C VAL A 123 -8.68 20.90 -6.66
N VAL A 124 -9.11 19.68 -6.99
CA VAL A 124 -9.57 18.67 -6.04
C VAL A 124 -8.79 17.36 -6.25
N SER A 125 -8.10 16.87 -5.23
CA SER A 125 -7.49 15.53 -5.27
C SER A 125 -8.44 14.50 -4.67
N ILE A 126 -8.66 13.38 -5.35
CA ILE A 126 -9.45 12.26 -4.81
C ILE A 126 -8.59 11.45 -3.83
N ASN A 127 -9.13 11.24 -2.63
CA ASN A 127 -8.45 10.55 -1.54
C ASN A 127 -8.20 9.07 -1.83
N GLY A 128 -7.01 8.59 -1.48
CA GLY A 128 -6.59 7.19 -1.58
C GLY A 128 -6.35 6.68 -3.01
N GLY A 129 -6.82 7.38 -4.05
CA GLY A 129 -6.72 6.96 -5.44
C GLY A 129 -7.46 5.65 -5.73
N LEU A 130 -7.18 5.04 -6.89
CA LEU A 130 -7.81 3.78 -7.28
C LEU A 130 -7.48 2.61 -6.36
N SER A 131 -6.32 2.63 -5.70
CA SER A 131 -5.93 1.54 -4.81
C SER A 131 -6.86 1.44 -3.62
N PHE A 132 -7.22 2.57 -3.01
CA PHE A 132 -8.21 2.58 -1.94
C PHE A 132 -9.60 2.22 -2.44
N LEU A 133 -10.03 2.75 -3.60
CA LEU A 133 -11.31 2.39 -4.22
C LEU A 133 -11.43 0.88 -4.46
N ASN A 134 -10.35 0.26 -4.95
CA ASN A 134 -10.30 -1.16 -5.23
C ASN A 134 -10.27 -1.99 -3.96
N THR A 135 -9.46 -1.63 -2.95
CA THR A 135 -9.42 -2.34 -1.66
C THR A 135 -10.75 -2.26 -0.91
N MET A 136 -11.41 -1.09 -0.91
CA MET A 136 -12.67 -0.87 -0.20
C MET A 136 -13.90 -1.09 -1.10
N ASN A 137 -13.79 -1.97 -2.10
CA ASN A 137 -14.81 -2.25 -3.11
C ASN A 137 -16.25 -2.41 -2.54
N LYS A 138 -16.39 -3.03 -1.37
CA LYS A 138 -17.70 -3.23 -0.73
C LYS A 138 -18.41 -1.91 -0.41
N LEU A 139 -17.68 -0.87 -0.01
CA LEU A 139 -18.25 0.44 0.34
C LEU A 139 -18.79 1.17 -0.89
N TYR A 140 -18.26 0.88 -2.08
CA TYR A 140 -18.53 1.63 -3.31
C TYR A 140 -19.16 0.79 -4.41
N ARG A 141 -19.70 -0.39 -4.09
CA ARG A 141 -20.08 -1.41 -5.08
C ARG A 141 -21.03 -0.86 -6.15
N GLU A 142 -22.08 -0.14 -5.74
CA GLU A 142 -23.09 0.41 -6.65
C GLU A 142 -22.52 1.50 -7.55
N SER A 143 -21.86 2.51 -6.99
CA SER A 143 -21.25 3.59 -7.78
C SER A 143 -20.14 3.07 -8.70
N LYS A 144 -19.34 2.12 -8.21
CA LYS A 144 -18.24 1.53 -8.98
C LYS A 144 -18.76 0.72 -10.16
N SER A 145 -19.82 -0.07 -10.03
CA SER A 145 -20.37 -0.84 -11.16
C SER A 145 -20.82 0.05 -12.33
N LYS A 146 -21.33 1.26 -12.01
CA LYS A 146 -21.71 2.27 -13.01
C LYS A 146 -20.48 2.89 -13.68
N HIS A 147 -19.53 3.37 -12.89
CA HIS A 147 -18.48 4.29 -13.36
C HIS A 147 -17.11 3.65 -13.62
N PHE A 148 -16.87 2.41 -13.24
CA PHE A 148 -15.56 1.77 -13.35
C PHE A 148 -15.48 0.80 -14.54
N THR A 149 -14.29 0.65 -15.10
CA THR A 149 -13.98 -0.34 -16.13
C THR A 149 -12.55 -0.87 -15.96
N THR A 150 -12.30 -2.09 -16.40
CA THR A 150 -10.97 -2.73 -16.41
C THR A 150 -10.88 -3.68 -17.59
N SER A 151 -9.67 -3.85 -18.12
CA SER A 151 -9.33 -4.82 -19.17
C SER A 151 -8.69 -6.09 -18.62
N LEU A 152 -8.56 -6.21 -17.30
CA LEU A 152 -8.04 -7.42 -16.66
C LEU A 152 -8.90 -8.64 -16.98
N SER A 153 -8.23 -9.74 -17.33
CA SER A 153 -8.89 -11.02 -17.65
C SER A 153 -9.38 -11.76 -16.39
N TYR A 154 -8.83 -11.40 -15.24
CA TYR A 154 -9.08 -12.02 -13.94
C TYR A 154 -9.77 -11.05 -12.99
N GLN A 155 -10.52 -11.59 -12.03
CA GLN A 155 -11.03 -10.80 -10.92
C GLN A 155 -9.92 -10.53 -9.90
N GLN A 156 -9.79 -9.27 -9.47
CA GLN A 156 -9.05 -8.89 -8.27
C GLN A 156 -9.94 -9.04 -7.02
N LEU A 157 -9.45 -9.77 -6.02
CA LEU A 157 -10.12 -9.97 -4.74
C LEU A 157 -9.55 -9.02 -3.69
N THR A 158 -10.43 -8.30 -3.01
CA THR A 158 -10.05 -7.51 -1.82
C THR A 158 -9.65 -8.43 -0.66
N PRO A 159 -8.91 -7.93 0.36
CA PRO A 159 -8.64 -8.71 1.57
C PRO A 159 -9.89 -9.31 2.23
N TYR A 160 -11.00 -8.56 2.21
CA TYR A 160 -12.28 -9.00 2.78
C TYR A 160 -12.95 -10.11 1.98
N GLU A 161 -12.87 -10.08 0.65
CA GLU A 161 -13.37 -11.14 -0.24
C GLU A 161 -12.45 -12.36 -0.18
N PHE A 162 -11.13 -12.13 -0.16
CA PHE A 162 -10.14 -13.18 -0.02
C PHE A 162 -10.36 -14.02 1.24
N LYS A 163 -10.53 -13.37 2.40
CA LYS A 163 -10.89 -14.05 3.67
C LYS A 163 -12.14 -14.94 3.56
N LYS A 164 -13.11 -14.58 2.72
CA LYS A 164 -14.32 -15.39 2.50
C LYS A 164 -14.04 -16.59 1.61
N VAL A 165 -13.31 -16.41 0.50
CA VAL A 165 -13.00 -17.52 -0.43
C VAL A 165 -12.09 -18.58 0.19
N LEU A 166 -11.26 -18.23 1.19
CA LEU A 166 -10.48 -19.21 1.96
C LEU A 166 -11.34 -20.28 2.66
N LYS A 167 -12.64 -20.02 2.87
CA LYS A 167 -13.59 -20.97 3.47
C LYS A 167 -14.39 -21.75 2.44
N SER A 168 -14.25 -21.40 1.16
CA SER A 168 -14.98 -22.05 0.07
C SER A 168 -14.36 -23.40 -0.27
N LYS A 169 -15.19 -24.42 -0.53
CA LYS A 169 -14.74 -25.71 -1.07
C LYS A 169 -14.56 -25.67 -2.59
N ASP A 170 -15.17 -24.68 -3.25
CA ASP A 170 -15.14 -24.48 -4.71
C ASP A 170 -13.90 -23.70 -5.17
N SER A 171 -13.02 -23.34 -4.25
CA SER A 171 -11.79 -22.60 -4.51
C SER A 171 -10.57 -23.43 -4.18
N GLN A 172 -9.51 -23.26 -4.96
CA GLN A 172 -8.17 -23.77 -4.68
C GLN A 172 -7.24 -22.57 -4.47
N ILE A 173 -6.54 -22.53 -3.35
CA ILE A 173 -5.68 -21.39 -2.97
C ILE A 173 -4.24 -21.73 -3.32
N ILE A 174 -3.64 -20.95 -4.21
CA ILE A 174 -2.29 -21.19 -4.74
C ILE A 174 -1.37 -20.04 -4.34
N ASP A 175 -0.30 -20.39 -3.64
CA ASP A 175 0.80 -19.50 -3.28
C ASP A 175 1.88 -19.57 -4.36
N VAL A 176 2.07 -18.46 -5.09
CA VAL A 176 3.02 -18.41 -6.21
C VAL A 176 4.36 -17.78 -5.88
N ARG A 177 4.64 -17.57 -4.59
CA ARG A 177 5.93 -17.00 -4.15
C ARG A 177 7.08 -17.95 -4.48
N PRO A 178 8.33 -17.48 -4.50
CA PRO A 178 9.50 -18.36 -4.56
C PRO A 178 9.58 -19.30 -3.35
N ASP A 179 10.23 -20.46 -3.53
CA ASP A 179 10.49 -21.45 -2.47
C ASP A 179 11.09 -20.80 -1.21
N SER A 180 12.07 -19.90 -1.38
CA SER A 180 12.76 -19.24 -0.27
C SER A 180 11.81 -18.43 0.62
N ILE A 181 10.84 -17.74 0.03
CA ILE A 181 9.86 -16.95 0.79
C ILE A 181 8.85 -17.86 1.48
N PHE A 182 8.35 -18.88 0.78
CA PHE A 182 7.37 -19.82 1.34
C PHE A 182 7.93 -20.63 2.52
N PHE A 183 9.16 -21.13 2.39
CA PHE A 183 9.85 -21.88 3.45
C PHE A 183 10.47 -20.98 4.53
N GLY A 184 10.42 -19.66 4.37
CA GLY A 184 10.94 -18.71 5.36
C GLY A 184 12.47 -18.67 5.43
N THR A 185 13.14 -18.97 4.31
CA THR A 185 14.60 -19.01 4.17
C THR A 185 15.13 -17.91 3.24
N ALA A 186 14.33 -16.89 2.93
CA ALA A 186 14.82 -15.74 2.18
C ALA A 186 15.90 -15.01 2.98
N THR A 187 16.91 -14.47 2.30
CA THR A 187 18.04 -13.80 2.95
C THR A 187 17.66 -12.46 3.57
N ILE A 188 16.68 -11.78 2.98
CA ILE A 188 16.15 -10.52 3.48
C ILE A 188 15.03 -10.81 4.47
N GLU A 189 15.17 -10.33 5.70
CA GLU A 189 14.31 -10.71 6.82
C GLU A 189 12.83 -10.40 6.54
N TRP A 190 12.53 -9.20 6.01
CA TRP A 190 11.15 -8.77 5.78
C TRP A 190 10.37 -9.69 4.85
N GLN A 191 11.02 -10.32 3.88
CA GLN A 191 10.37 -11.21 2.90
C GLN A 191 9.72 -12.41 3.59
N ASN A 192 10.26 -12.84 4.73
CA ASN A 192 9.78 -13.99 5.50
C ASN A 192 8.64 -13.65 6.47
N THR A 193 8.14 -12.41 6.49
CA THR A 193 7.30 -11.92 7.61
C THR A 193 5.80 -11.89 7.34
N LEU A 194 5.39 -11.75 6.08
CA LEU A 194 3.99 -11.69 5.67
C LEU A 194 3.25 -13.03 5.88
N GLY A 195 3.99 -14.11 6.13
CA GLY A 195 3.45 -15.36 6.65
C GLY A 195 2.96 -16.32 5.57
N ASN A 196 2.37 -17.42 6.04
CA ASN A 196 1.83 -18.50 5.22
C ASN A 196 0.35 -18.74 5.51
N ILE A 197 -0.43 -19.06 4.48
CA ILE A 197 -1.84 -19.39 4.61
C ILE A 197 -1.99 -20.89 4.81
N LYS A 198 -2.72 -21.29 5.85
CA LYS A 198 -3.01 -22.70 6.10
C LYS A 198 -3.78 -23.31 4.91
N ASN A 199 -3.32 -24.46 4.41
CA ASN A 199 -3.90 -25.21 3.28
C ASN A 199 -3.75 -24.54 1.90
N ALA A 200 -2.96 -23.48 1.76
CA ALA A 200 -2.55 -23.04 0.43
C ALA A 200 -1.60 -24.07 -0.19
N ILE A 201 -1.78 -24.36 -1.47
CA ILE A 201 -0.86 -25.18 -2.25
C ILE A 201 0.23 -24.25 -2.77
N HIS A 202 1.47 -24.59 -2.51
CA HIS A 202 2.60 -23.81 -2.99
C HIS A 202 3.07 -24.31 -4.35
N ILE A 203 3.09 -23.40 -5.32
CA ILE A 203 3.66 -23.65 -6.65
C ILE A 203 4.35 -22.36 -7.08
N PRO A 204 5.69 -22.29 -7.03
CA PRO A 204 6.43 -21.11 -7.47
C PRO A 204 6.01 -20.64 -8.86
N PHE A 205 5.90 -19.32 -9.06
CA PHE A 205 5.39 -18.73 -10.30
C PHE A 205 6.15 -19.20 -11.54
N ASP A 206 7.47 -19.42 -11.42
CA ASP A 206 8.38 -19.87 -12.46
C ASP A 206 8.20 -21.36 -12.79
N ARG A 207 7.61 -22.15 -11.89
CA ARG A 207 7.36 -23.60 -12.06
C ARG A 207 5.90 -23.95 -12.31
N ILE A 208 5.00 -22.98 -12.41
CA ILE A 208 3.56 -23.25 -12.58
C ILE A 208 3.25 -24.13 -13.79
N HIS A 209 4.05 -24.01 -14.86
CA HIS A 209 3.85 -24.72 -16.12
C HIS A 209 4.07 -26.23 -16.00
N ASP A 210 4.97 -26.66 -15.10
CA ASP A 210 5.25 -28.08 -14.83
C ASP A 210 4.21 -28.70 -13.89
N HIS A 211 3.44 -27.87 -13.19
CA HIS A 211 2.58 -28.27 -12.07
C HIS A 211 1.08 -28.07 -12.33
N TYR A 212 0.65 -27.89 -13.59
CA TYR A 212 -0.77 -27.78 -13.93
C TYR A 212 -1.60 -28.99 -13.48
N HIS A 213 -0.99 -30.16 -13.36
CA HIS A 213 -1.63 -31.39 -12.86
C HIS A 213 -2.08 -31.28 -11.39
N LEU A 214 -1.52 -30.34 -10.62
CA LEU A 214 -1.94 -30.05 -9.24
C LEU A 214 -3.16 -29.11 -9.19
N LEU A 215 -3.54 -28.51 -10.31
CA LEU A 215 -4.63 -27.53 -10.38
C LEU A 215 -5.94 -28.18 -10.80
N ASP A 216 -6.98 -27.94 -10.01
CA ASP A 216 -8.32 -28.48 -10.26
C ASP A 216 -9.12 -27.54 -11.17
N LYS A 217 -9.35 -27.93 -12.43
CA LYS A 217 -10.10 -27.14 -13.40
C LYS A 217 -11.58 -26.93 -13.03
N SER A 218 -12.17 -27.75 -12.16
CA SER A 218 -13.55 -27.52 -11.71
C SER A 218 -13.64 -26.47 -10.61
N LYS A 219 -12.50 -26.09 -10.02
CA LYS A 219 -12.43 -25.08 -8.96
C LYS A 219 -11.98 -23.74 -9.51
N ARG A 220 -12.31 -22.71 -8.76
CA ARG A 220 -11.74 -21.38 -8.96
C ARG A 220 -10.34 -21.33 -8.35
N ILE A 221 -9.34 -20.99 -9.15
CA ILE A 221 -7.95 -20.87 -8.73
C ILE A 221 -7.72 -19.46 -8.16
N ILE A 222 -7.34 -19.37 -6.90
CA ILE A 222 -7.08 -18.11 -6.20
C ILE A 222 -5.59 -17.97 -5.97
N LEU A 223 -4.97 -17.00 -6.64
CA LEU A 223 -3.54 -16.78 -6.64
C LEU A 223 -3.16 -15.62 -5.72
N PHE A 224 -2.04 -15.77 -5.03
CA PHE A 224 -1.45 -14.68 -4.27
C PHE A 224 0.08 -14.79 -4.21
N ASP A 225 0.71 -13.65 -4.02
CA ASP A 225 2.07 -13.50 -3.53
C ASP A 225 2.12 -12.37 -2.48
N ASN A 226 3.30 -11.83 -2.18
CA ASN A 226 3.44 -10.78 -1.18
C ASN A 226 2.82 -9.43 -1.62
N PHE A 227 2.93 -9.04 -2.90
CA PHE A 227 2.52 -7.71 -3.40
C PHE A 227 1.76 -7.73 -4.75
N ASN A 228 1.35 -8.92 -5.20
CA ASN A 228 0.82 -9.21 -6.53
C ASN A 228 1.82 -8.96 -7.68
N GLU A 229 3.10 -9.27 -7.50
CA GLU A 229 4.13 -9.12 -8.54
C GLU A 229 4.10 -10.24 -9.58
N HIS A 230 3.67 -11.44 -9.18
CA HIS A 230 3.69 -12.63 -10.02
C HIS A 230 2.30 -13.24 -10.21
N ALA A 231 1.42 -13.15 -9.21
CA ALA A 231 0.10 -13.76 -9.22
C ALA A 231 -0.77 -13.31 -10.42
N ALA A 232 -0.69 -12.04 -10.82
CA ALA A 232 -1.34 -11.52 -12.02
C ALA A 232 -0.92 -12.24 -13.31
N GLY A 233 0.38 -12.35 -13.58
CA GLY A 233 0.89 -13.01 -14.78
C GLY A 233 0.56 -14.50 -14.81
N VAL A 234 0.59 -15.16 -13.64
CA VAL A 234 0.15 -16.55 -13.52
C VAL A 234 -1.35 -16.69 -13.83
N ALA A 235 -2.19 -15.77 -13.34
CA ALA A 235 -3.62 -15.79 -13.60
C ALA A 235 -3.94 -15.70 -15.10
N ASP A 236 -3.30 -14.76 -15.82
CA ASP A 236 -3.46 -14.63 -17.27
C ASP A 236 -3.05 -15.91 -18.01
N SER A 237 -1.94 -16.54 -17.60
CA SER A 237 -1.48 -17.82 -18.16
C SER A 237 -2.50 -18.95 -17.95
N LEU A 238 -3.06 -19.04 -16.74
CA LEU A 238 -4.09 -20.04 -16.40
C LEU A 238 -5.40 -19.80 -17.17
N ILE A 239 -5.84 -18.56 -17.31
CA ILE A 239 -7.05 -18.21 -18.06
C ILE A 239 -6.92 -18.60 -19.53
N LYS A 240 -5.76 -18.34 -20.16
CA LYS A 240 -5.46 -18.79 -21.53
C LYS A 240 -5.53 -20.31 -21.70
N LYS A 241 -5.39 -21.07 -20.61
CA LYS A 241 -5.50 -22.55 -20.57
C LYS A 241 -6.89 -23.05 -20.13
N GLY A 242 -7.85 -22.14 -20.00
CA GLY A 242 -9.24 -22.44 -19.66
C GLY A 242 -9.50 -22.66 -18.16
N TYR A 243 -8.63 -22.18 -17.28
CA TYR A 243 -8.90 -22.15 -15.84
C TYR A 243 -9.68 -20.88 -15.46
N ASN A 244 -10.54 -20.98 -14.44
CA ASN A 244 -11.14 -19.82 -13.79
C ASN A 244 -10.20 -19.30 -12.69
N ALA A 245 -9.52 -18.17 -12.93
CA ALA A 245 -8.53 -17.63 -12.01
C ALA A 245 -8.93 -16.27 -11.40
N ALA A 246 -8.45 -16.02 -10.18
CA ALA A 246 -8.57 -14.74 -9.49
C ALA A 246 -7.34 -14.45 -8.66
N VAL A 247 -7.11 -13.18 -8.36
CA VAL A 247 -5.86 -12.70 -7.78
C VAL A 247 -6.15 -11.89 -6.52
N LEU A 248 -5.39 -12.12 -5.45
CA LEU A 248 -5.42 -11.26 -4.26
C LEU A 248 -4.83 -9.88 -4.61
N LEU A 249 -5.66 -8.84 -4.53
CA LEU A 249 -5.28 -7.46 -4.81
C LEU A 249 -4.15 -7.03 -3.86
N PHE A 250 -3.01 -6.60 -4.43
CA PHE A 250 -1.77 -6.20 -3.74
C PHE A 250 -1.23 -7.23 -2.75
N GLY A 251 -1.55 -8.52 -2.95
CA GLY A 251 -0.95 -9.62 -2.21
C GLY A 251 -1.24 -9.64 -0.70
N LEU A 252 -0.40 -10.37 0.02
CA LEU A 252 -0.49 -10.49 1.48
C LEU A 252 -0.28 -9.17 2.21
N ASP A 253 0.49 -8.24 1.65
CA ASP A 253 0.67 -6.90 2.22
C ASP A 253 -0.68 -6.24 2.48
N ASN A 254 -1.57 -6.21 1.48
CA ASN A 254 -2.92 -5.66 1.59
C ASN A 254 -3.75 -6.35 2.69
N VAL A 255 -3.59 -7.67 2.85
CA VAL A 255 -4.25 -8.44 3.91
C VAL A 255 -3.78 -7.97 5.27
N THR A 256 -2.48 -7.79 5.45
CA THR A 256 -1.91 -7.35 6.73
C THR A 256 -2.21 -5.90 7.06
N THR A 257 -2.35 -5.05 6.04
CA THR A 257 -2.65 -3.62 6.18
C THR A 257 -4.11 -3.37 6.57
N TYR A 258 -5.07 -4.08 5.96
CA TYR A 258 -6.49 -3.76 6.15
C TYR A 258 -7.28 -4.74 7.04
N LEU A 259 -6.80 -5.96 7.26
CA LEU A 259 -7.44 -6.88 8.20
C LEU A 259 -6.78 -6.81 9.58
N SER A 260 -7.59 -6.66 10.62
CA SER A 260 -7.11 -6.74 12.00
C SER A 260 -6.47 -8.10 12.28
N SER A 261 -5.58 -8.18 13.28
CA SER A 261 -4.95 -9.44 13.71
C SER A 261 -5.98 -10.55 14.01
N LYS A 262 -7.15 -10.18 14.55
CA LYS A 262 -8.25 -11.10 14.85
C LYS A 262 -8.92 -11.66 13.60
N GLU A 263 -8.97 -10.90 12.50
CA GLU A 263 -9.61 -11.32 11.25
C GLU A 263 -8.72 -12.19 10.38
N ARG A 264 -7.39 -12.13 10.57
CA ARG A 264 -6.40 -12.86 9.78
C ARG A 264 -5.80 -14.08 10.48
N LYS A 265 -6.57 -14.76 11.35
CA LYS A 265 -6.16 -16.03 11.99
C LYS A 265 -5.78 -17.16 11.02
N PHE A 266 -6.17 -17.04 9.75
CA PHE A 266 -5.79 -17.98 8.69
C PHE A 266 -4.33 -17.82 8.24
N LEU A 267 -3.69 -16.70 8.59
CA LEU A 267 -2.34 -16.32 8.20
C LEU A 267 -1.39 -16.53 9.38
N LYS A 268 -0.37 -17.37 9.22
CA LYS A 268 0.67 -17.60 10.21
C LYS A 268 1.89 -16.75 9.88
N THR A 269 2.09 -15.67 10.62
CA THR A 269 3.21 -14.73 10.43
C THR A 269 4.38 -15.03 11.37
N LYS A 270 5.60 -14.61 11.00
CA LYS A 270 6.80 -14.71 11.86
C LYS A 270 6.71 -13.76 13.06
N TYR A 271 6.30 -12.53 12.80
CA TYR A 271 6.04 -11.51 13.81
C TYR A 271 4.54 -11.25 13.92
N LYS A 272 4.07 -10.90 15.12
CA LYS A 272 2.71 -10.38 15.28
C LYS A 272 2.65 -9.00 14.64
N LEU A 273 1.65 -8.79 13.81
CA LEU A 273 1.42 -7.55 13.08
C LEU A 273 0.12 -6.92 13.58
N ILE A 274 0.10 -5.61 13.78
CA ILE A 274 -1.10 -4.86 14.19
C ILE A 274 -1.37 -3.69 13.25
N THR A 275 -2.65 -3.36 13.08
CA THR A 275 -3.12 -2.22 12.27
C THR A 275 -3.08 -0.91 13.07
N PRO A 276 -3.17 0.28 12.41
CA PRO A 276 -3.35 1.56 13.10
C PRO A 276 -4.54 1.61 14.07
N SER A 277 -5.67 0.99 13.71
CA SER A 277 -6.84 0.91 14.61
C SER A 277 -6.57 0.05 15.84
N GLU A 278 -5.78 -1.01 15.72
CA GLU A 278 -5.34 -1.80 16.88
C GLU A 278 -4.32 -1.05 17.75
N LEU A 279 -3.43 -0.27 17.13
CA LEU A 279 -2.55 0.65 17.85
C LEU A 279 -3.35 1.67 18.68
N LEU A 280 -4.42 2.24 18.14
CA LEU A 280 -5.30 3.17 18.87
C LEU A 280 -5.92 2.54 20.14
N ILE A 281 -6.25 1.26 20.08
CA ILE A 281 -6.75 0.53 21.24
C ILE A 281 -5.60 0.31 22.22
N ASN A 282 -4.46 -0.19 21.71
CA ASN A 282 -3.32 -0.53 22.53
C ASN A 282 -2.64 0.69 23.20
N SER A 283 -2.71 1.88 22.60
CA SER A 283 -2.09 3.09 23.15
C SER A 283 -2.78 3.61 24.41
N LYS A 284 -4.00 3.15 24.68
CA LYS A 284 -4.77 3.50 25.89
C LYS A 284 -4.37 2.66 27.11
N GLU A 285 -3.68 1.55 26.89
CA GLU A 285 -3.24 0.64 27.95
C GLU A 285 -1.90 1.09 28.52
N LYS A 286 -1.87 1.49 29.80
CA LYS A 286 -0.67 2.02 30.48
C LYS A 286 0.53 1.07 30.50
N ASN A 287 0.28 -0.24 30.36
CA ASN A 287 1.33 -1.27 30.41
C ASN A 287 1.95 -1.56 29.03
N ASN A 288 1.43 -0.95 27.96
CA ASN A 288 1.99 -1.09 26.62
C ASN A 288 3.07 -0.04 26.38
N ILE A 289 4.14 -0.43 25.71
CA ILE A 289 5.24 0.45 25.31
C ILE A 289 5.27 0.52 23.80
N ILE A 290 5.34 1.74 23.27
CA ILE A 290 5.51 2.00 21.84
C ILE A 290 6.96 2.43 21.64
N ILE A 291 7.68 1.75 20.75
CA ILE A 291 9.08 2.04 20.45
C ILE A 291 9.19 2.49 19.00
N ASP A 292 9.71 3.69 18.82
CA ASP A 292 10.14 4.22 17.53
C ASP A 292 11.60 3.83 17.30
N ILE A 293 11.85 3.08 16.24
CA ILE A 293 13.21 2.59 15.93
C ILE A 293 13.97 3.49 14.95
N ARG A 294 13.36 4.57 14.49
CA ARG A 294 13.99 5.53 13.57
C ARG A 294 15.11 6.26 14.28
N THR A 295 15.93 6.97 13.53
CA THR A 295 16.98 7.82 14.10
C THR A 295 16.37 8.93 14.98
N VAL A 296 17.19 9.48 15.88
CA VAL A 296 16.78 10.61 16.75
C VAL A 296 16.30 11.81 15.91
N THR A 297 16.89 12.04 14.74
CA THR A 297 16.50 13.16 13.88
C THR A 297 15.13 12.97 13.25
N GLU A 298 14.85 11.76 12.75
CA GLU A 298 13.54 11.38 12.21
C GLU A 298 12.45 11.42 13.29
N PHE A 299 12.76 10.94 14.50
CA PHE A 299 11.84 10.98 15.64
C PHE A 299 11.48 12.41 16.06
N ASN A 300 12.47 13.31 16.03
CA ASN A 300 12.28 14.72 16.35
C ASN A 300 11.83 15.57 15.15
N SER A 301 11.64 14.97 13.98
CA SER A 301 11.26 15.67 12.74
C SER A 301 12.19 16.83 12.38
N ASN A 302 13.50 16.63 12.59
CA ASN A 302 14.56 17.58 12.21
C ASN A 302 15.61 16.94 11.28
N ASP A 303 15.22 15.89 10.56
CA ASP A 303 16.07 15.24 9.58
C ASP A 303 16.30 16.15 8.37
N SER A 304 17.48 16.07 7.76
CA SER A 304 17.82 16.81 6.54
C SER A 304 16.94 16.45 5.33
N ILE A 305 16.27 15.30 5.38
CA ILE A 305 15.42 14.81 4.31
C ILE A 305 13.95 15.02 4.69
N ASP A 306 13.29 15.98 4.05
CA ASP A 306 11.92 16.43 4.38
C ASP A 306 10.88 15.30 4.54
N TRP A 307 10.90 14.28 3.67
CA TRP A 307 9.87 13.23 3.71
C TRP A 307 9.97 12.33 4.95
N LYS A 308 11.08 12.40 5.69
CA LYS A 308 11.28 11.67 6.95
C LYS A 308 10.74 12.42 8.16
N ASN A 309 10.46 13.72 8.03
CA ASN A 309 9.96 14.61 9.08
C ASN A 309 8.43 14.48 9.22
N VAL A 310 7.98 13.29 9.64
CA VAL A 310 6.56 12.92 9.64
C VAL A 310 5.86 13.05 11.00
N GLY A 311 6.56 13.56 12.03
CA GLY A 311 6.12 13.51 13.43
C GLY A 311 6.47 12.18 14.10
N ARG A 312 5.84 11.89 15.23
CA ARG A 312 5.99 10.63 15.98
C ARG A 312 4.66 10.11 16.51
N ILE A 313 4.60 8.83 16.85
CA ILE A 313 3.49 8.29 17.63
C ILE A 313 3.61 8.81 19.07
N LYS A 314 2.52 9.38 19.59
CA LYS A 314 2.43 9.95 20.94
C LYS A 314 2.85 8.93 21.99
N ASN A 315 3.65 9.38 22.96
CA ASN A 315 4.24 8.56 24.03
C ASN A 315 5.21 7.46 23.57
N ALA A 316 5.63 7.46 22.29
CA ALA A 316 6.67 6.54 21.85
C ALA A 316 8.03 6.87 22.47
N ILE A 317 8.80 5.82 22.78
CA ILE A 317 10.18 5.92 23.20
C ILE A 317 11.07 5.69 21.98
N ASN A 318 12.02 6.58 21.72
CA ASN A 318 12.94 6.40 20.62
C ASN A 318 14.11 5.49 21.06
N ILE A 319 14.25 4.35 20.39
CA ILE A 319 15.40 3.45 20.57
C ILE A 319 15.82 3.01 19.16
N PRO A 320 16.74 3.75 18.51
CA PRO A 320 17.23 3.39 17.18
C PRO A 320 17.88 2.01 17.14
N LEU A 321 17.89 1.36 15.98
CA LEU A 321 18.56 0.05 15.80
C LEU A 321 20.04 0.08 16.19
N SER A 322 20.73 1.21 15.97
CA SER A 322 22.14 1.42 16.34
C SER A 322 22.36 1.47 17.85
N GLU A 323 21.34 1.79 18.64
CA GLU A 323 21.39 1.89 20.10
C GLU A 323 20.76 0.68 20.81
N LEU A 324 20.20 -0.26 20.04
CA LEU A 324 19.56 -1.45 20.58
C LEU A 324 20.60 -2.39 21.21
N THR A 325 20.59 -2.48 22.53
CA THR A 325 21.34 -3.43 23.35
C THR A 325 20.39 -4.20 24.27
N ARG A 326 20.82 -5.37 24.77
CA ARG A 326 20.02 -6.19 25.68
C ARG A 326 19.66 -5.40 26.93
N GLU A 327 20.63 -4.70 27.50
CA GLU A 327 20.53 -3.92 28.74
C GLU A 327 19.51 -2.78 28.58
N LYS A 328 19.53 -2.08 27.44
CA LYS A 328 18.61 -0.97 27.15
C LYS A 328 17.15 -1.41 27.12
N ILE A 329 16.87 -2.63 26.65
CA ILE A 329 15.51 -3.12 26.44
C ILE A 329 15.01 -4.05 27.56
N GLU A 330 15.89 -4.62 28.39
CA GLU A 330 15.56 -5.63 29.42
C GLU A 330 14.45 -5.15 30.38
N GLY A 331 14.43 -3.86 30.73
CA GLY A 331 13.40 -3.25 31.58
C GLY A 331 11.97 -3.34 31.02
N TYR A 332 11.81 -3.61 29.73
CA TYR A 332 10.51 -3.74 29.06
C TYR A 332 10.07 -5.19 28.82
N LYS A 333 10.84 -6.19 29.26
CA LYS A 333 10.60 -7.61 28.92
C LYS A 333 9.25 -8.18 29.36
N THR A 334 8.66 -7.62 30.42
CA THR A 334 7.32 -7.99 30.92
C THR A 334 6.20 -7.16 30.30
N LYS A 335 6.55 -6.12 29.54
CA LYS A 335 5.59 -5.23 28.87
C LYS A 335 5.17 -5.85 27.54
N ARG A 336 4.06 -5.34 26.99
CA ARG A 336 3.74 -5.54 25.58
C ARG A 336 4.41 -4.43 24.79
N ILE A 337 5.23 -4.80 23.82
CA ILE A 337 6.02 -3.84 23.03
C ILE A 337 5.44 -3.74 21.62
N ILE A 338 5.23 -2.52 21.14
CA ILE A 338 4.83 -2.23 19.78
C ILE A 338 5.97 -1.49 19.10
N LEU A 339 6.52 -2.07 18.05
CA LEU A 339 7.59 -1.48 17.26
C LEU A 339 7.01 -0.80 16.03
N TYR A 340 7.55 0.35 15.69
CA TYR A 340 7.27 0.99 14.41
C TYR A 340 8.47 1.79 13.92
N ASP A 341 8.50 2.00 12.62
CA ASP A 341 9.38 2.91 11.90
C ASP A 341 8.50 3.82 10.99
N ILE A 342 9.07 4.36 9.92
CA ILE A 342 8.31 5.19 8.99
C ILE A 342 7.33 4.39 8.13
N MET A 343 7.71 3.22 7.58
CA MET A 343 6.89 2.46 6.65
C MET A 343 7.31 0.98 6.46
N MET A 344 7.71 0.33 7.54
CA MET A 344 8.22 -1.04 7.61
C MET A 344 9.45 -1.30 6.73
N HIS A 345 10.48 -0.46 6.85
CA HIS A 345 11.77 -0.72 6.21
C HIS A 345 12.50 -1.91 6.85
N ASP A 346 13.52 -2.41 6.14
CA ASP A 346 14.33 -3.58 6.52
C ASP A 346 14.83 -3.50 7.97
N GLU A 347 15.20 -2.30 8.44
CA GLU A 347 15.68 -2.05 9.80
C GLU A 347 14.66 -2.44 10.88
N LEU A 348 13.34 -2.34 10.60
CA LEU A 348 12.30 -2.79 11.51
C LEU A 348 12.35 -4.29 11.78
N TYR A 349 12.63 -5.04 10.72
CA TYR A 349 12.68 -6.48 10.79
C TYR A 349 14.00 -6.97 11.38
N ASP A 350 15.11 -6.27 11.10
CA ASP A 350 16.39 -6.50 11.78
C ASP A 350 16.30 -6.21 13.28
N TYR A 351 15.59 -5.14 13.66
CA TYR A 351 15.28 -4.84 15.06
C TYR A 351 14.47 -5.96 15.71
N ALA A 352 13.41 -6.40 15.05
CA ALA A 352 12.56 -7.49 15.51
C ALA A 352 13.33 -8.80 15.68
N LYS A 353 14.24 -9.12 14.74
CA LYS A 353 15.14 -10.28 14.82
C LYS A 353 16.06 -10.19 16.04
N LYS A 354 16.75 -9.06 16.25
CA LYS A 354 17.59 -8.84 17.43
C LYS A 354 16.81 -8.94 18.74
N MET A 355 15.58 -8.43 18.79
CA MET A 355 14.72 -8.59 19.97
C MET A 355 14.44 -10.06 20.30
N MET A 356 14.19 -10.91 19.30
CA MET A 356 14.04 -12.36 19.51
C MET A 356 15.34 -13.00 20.02
N GLU A 357 16.50 -12.61 19.50
CA GLU A 357 17.82 -13.06 19.98
C GLU A 357 18.07 -12.63 21.44
N PHE A 358 17.53 -11.48 21.84
CA PHE A 358 17.50 -11.05 23.24
C PHE A 358 16.47 -11.80 24.10
N GLY A 359 15.65 -12.66 23.52
CA GLY A 359 14.66 -13.49 24.21
C GLY A 359 13.30 -12.81 24.40
N PHE A 360 13.04 -11.70 23.70
CA PHE A 360 11.72 -11.07 23.69
C PHE A 360 10.78 -11.85 22.77
N LYS A 361 9.62 -12.23 23.31
CA LYS A 361 8.58 -12.98 22.58
C LYS A 361 7.25 -12.22 22.48
N ASN A 362 7.09 -11.15 23.25
CA ASN A 362 5.85 -10.39 23.34
C ASN A 362 5.99 -8.98 22.74
N PHE A 363 6.29 -8.93 21.45
CA PHE A 363 6.29 -7.69 20.69
C PHE A 363 5.50 -7.84 19.39
N GLU A 364 5.08 -6.70 18.85
CA GLU A 364 4.24 -6.60 17.66
C GLU A 364 4.78 -5.48 16.76
N LEU A 365 4.62 -5.61 15.45
CA LEU A 365 5.00 -4.58 14.48
C LEU A 365 3.77 -3.83 13.99
N LEU A 366 3.85 -2.50 13.97
CA LEU A 366 2.83 -1.64 13.37
C LEU A 366 2.91 -1.72 11.84
N VAL A 367 1.87 -2.24 11.21
CA VAL A 367 1.82 -2.38 9.75
C VAL A 367 1.83 -1.01 9.09
N GLY A 368 2.75 -0.82 8.13
CA GLY A 368 2.98 0.42 7.38
C GLY A 368 3.51 1.60 8.22
N GLY A 369 3.94 1.35 9.46
CA GLY A 369 4.56 2.35 10.32
C GLY A 369 3.67 3.57 10.59
N ILE A 370 4.30 4.71 10.95
CA ILE A 370 3.58 5.98 11.13
C ILE A 370 2.98 6.50 9.81
N SER A 371 3.57 6.15 8.66
CA SER A 371 3.05 6.57 7.36
C SER A 371 1.64 6.03 7.11
N GLN A 372 1.36 4.78 7.49
CA GLN A 372 0.03 4.21 7.34
C GLN A 372 -0.99 4.85 8.29
N VAL A 373 -0.59 5.23 9.50
CA VAL A 373 -1.47 5.99 10.41
C VAL A 373 -1.90 7.31 9.77
N LYS A 374 -0.93 8.09 9.25
CA LYS A 374 -1.22 9.34 8.54
C LYS A 374 -2.04 9.10 7.28
N TRP A 375 -1.71 8.06 6.53
CA TRP A 375 -2.43 7.70 5.32
C TRP A 375 -3.91 7.42 5.61
N GLU A 376 -4.24 6.68 6.67
CA GLU A 376 -5.63 6.38 7.04
C GLU A 376 -6.40 7.60 7.53
N ILE A 377 -5.74 8.53 8.24
CA ILE A 377 -6.34 9.82 8.62
C ILE A 377 -6.78 10.56 7.36
N HIS A 378 -5.85 10.77 6.41
CA HIS A 378 -6.09 11.64 5.26
C HIS A 378 -6.85 10.98 4.10
N ASN A 379 -6.73 9.66 3.92
CA ASN A 379 -7.31 8.97 2.77
C ASN A 379 -8.52 8.09 3.11
N ALA A 380 -8.64 7.62 4.36
CA ALA A 380 -9.69 6.71 4.79
C ALA A 380 -10.65 7.33 5.82
N ALA A 381 -10.54 8.65 6.06
CA ALA A 381 -11.38 9.41 7.00
C ALA A 381 -11.37 8.86 8.44
N LYS A 382 -10.25 8.25 8.87
CA LYS A 382 -10.07 7.75 10.24
C LYS A 382 -9.53 8.84 11.17
N GLU A 383 -10.35 9.86 11.37
CA GLU A 383 -10.05 11.04 12.18
C GLU A 383 -9.67 10.70 13.63
N GLU A 384 -10.21 9.61 14.17
CA GLU A 384 -9.90 9.12 15.51
C GLU A 384 -8.42 8.74 15.69
N LEU A 385 -7.69 8.45 14.62
CA LEU A 385 -6.26 8.14 14.68
C LEU A 385 -5.40 9.38 14.92
N LYS A 386 -5.91 10.60 14.73
CA LYS A 386 -5.16 11.84 14.97
C LYS A 386 -4.60 11.93 16.40
N VAL A 387 -5.30 11.34 17.37
CA VAL A 387 -4.85 11.31 18.78
C VAL A 387 -3.54 10.54 18.99
N LEU A 388 -3.15 9.71 18.03
CA LEU A 388 -1.89 8.96 18.04
C LEU A 388 -0.71 9.78 17.54
N ILE A 389 -0.92 10.86 16.80
CA ILE A 389 0.17 11.63 16.19
C ILE A 389 0.54 12.80 17.09
N GLU A 390 1.83 12.93 17.37
CA GLU A 390 2.43 14.14 17.92
C GLU A 390 3.23 14.79 16.80
N GLU A 391 2.72 15.91 16.31
CA GLU A 391 3.46 16.77 15.39
C GLU A 391 4.32 17.71 16.24
N ASN A 392 5.63 17.69 16.02
CA ASN A 392 6.48 18.72 16.60
C ASN A 392 6.10 20.04 15.93
N LYS A 393 5.56 20.99 16.71
CA LYS A 393 5.40 22.36 16.26
C LYS A 393 6.80 22.87 15.90
N MET A 394 7.02 23.15 14.62
CA MET A 394 8.18 23.94 14.18
C MET A 394 8.12 25.32 14.81
#